data_AF-A0A7J4LF97-F1
#
_entry.id   AF-A0A7J4LF97-F1
#
_cell.length_a   1.000
_cell.length_b   1.000
_cell.length_c   1.000
_cell.angle_alpha   90.00
_cell.angle_beta   90.00
_cell.angle_gamma   90.00
#
_symmetry.space_group_name_H-M   'P 1'
#
loop_
_entity.id
_entity.type
_entity.pdbx_description
1 polymer ?
#
loop_
_entity_poly.entity_id
_entity_poly.type
_entity_poly.pdbx_seq_one_letter_code
_entity_poly.pdbx_strand_id
1 'polypeptide(L)' 'MSKIVLITGSSAGIGYASAIYFAKKGWNVIATMRDAKNKNIFEQYPQSNCFSTGCY' A
#
# COMPACT_ATOMS: atom_id res chain seq x y z
N MET A 1 -10.28 -10.88 -13.84
CA MET A 1 -8.84 -10.86 -13.49
C MET A 1 -8.62 -9.87 -12.36
N SER A 2 -7.94 -10.28 -11.29
CA SER A 2 -7.50 -9.36 -10.23
C SER A 2 -6.30 -8.56 -10.73
N LYS A 3 -6.38 -7.22 -10.70
CA LYS A 3 -5.29 -6.34 -11.12
C LYS A 3 -4.34 -6.13 -9.94
N ILE A 4 -3.04 -6.18 -10.21
CA ILE A 4 -1.99 -5.96 -9.21
C ILE A 4 -1.34 -4.59 -9.46
N VAL A 5 -1.19 -3.79 -8.40
CA VAL A 5 -0.57 -2.45 -8.46
C VAL A 5 0.61 -2.40 -7.51
N LEU A 6 1.79 -2.08 -8.03
CA LEU A 6 2.98 -1.79 -7.23
C LEU A 6 3.13 -0.27 -7.09
N ILE A 7 3.23 0.22 -5.85
CA ILE A 7 3.37 1.64 -5.54
C ILE A 7 4.62 1.83 -4.70
N THR A 8 5.52 2.70 -5.16
CA THR A 8 6.71 3.12 -4.40
C THR A 8 6.46 4.47 -3.74
N GLY A 9 7.10 4.73 -2.59
CA GLY A 9 6.92 6.00 -1.88
C GLY A 9 5.51 6.18 -1.30
N SER A 10 4.92 5.11 -0.78
CA SER A 10 3.54 5.09 -0.24
C SER A 10 3.41 5.57 1.21
N SER A 11 4.47 6.18 1.78
CA SER A 11 4.48 6.67 3.17
C SER A 11 3.58 7.88 3.39
N ALA A 12 3.37 8.71 2.38
CA ALA A 12 2.57 9.94 2.46
C ALA A 12 2.14 10.43 1.06
N GLY A 13 1.35 11.51 1.03
CA GLY A 13 1.01 12.25 -0.19
C GLY A 13 0.32 11.39 -1.25
N ILE A 14 0.73 11.57 -2.51
CA ILE A 14 0.08 10.95 -3.68
C ILE A 14 0.25 9.42 -3.64
N GLY A 15 1.41 8.90 -3.22
CA GLY A 15 1.65 7.46 -3.13
C GLY A 15 0.68 6.78 -2.16
N TYR A 16 0.48 7.41 -0.99
CA TYR A 16 -0.48 6.96 0.02
C TYR A 16 -1.93 7.03 -0.48
N ALA A 17 -2.34 8.17 -1.06
CA ALA A 17 -3.69 8.35 -1.59
C ALA A 17 -4.01 7.36 -2.73
N SER A 18 -3.03 7.09 -3.60
CA SER A 18 -3.15 6.13 -4.70
C SER A 18 -3.32 4.71 -4.16
N ALA A 19 -2.55 4.33 -3.15
CA ALA A 19 -2.64 3.01 -2.53
C ALA A 19 -4.03 2.74 -1.94
N ILE A 20 -4.61 3.72 -1.23
CA ILE A 20 -5.98 3.65 -0.72
C ILE A 20 -6.98 3.56 -1.88
N TYR A 21 -6.81 4.39 -2.91
CA TYR A 21 -7.74 4.42 -4.04
C TYR A 21 -7.83 3.07 -4.75
N PHE A 22 -6.69 2.42 -5.02
CA PHE A 22 -6.67 1.10 -5.65
C PHE A 22 -7.13 -0.02 -4.71
N ALA A 23 -6.81 0.06 -3.41
CA ALA A 23 -7.30 -0.90 -2.42
C ALA A 23 -8.83 -0.86 -2.30
N LYS A 24 -9.44 0.34 -2.31
CA LYS A 24 -10.91 0.56 -2.35
C LYS A 24 -11.57 0.00 -3.59
N LYS A 25 -10.86 -0.06 -4.72
CA LYS A 25 -11.35 -0.69 -5.95
C LYS A 25 -11.27 -2.22 -5.91
N GLY A 26 -10.76 -2.82 -4.82
CA GLY A 26 -10.58 -4.26 -4.69
C GLY A 26 -9.39 -4.81 -5.46
N TRP A 27 -8.42 -3.97 -5.82
CA TRP A 27 -7.21 -4.40 -6.51
C TRP A 27 -6.19 -4.87 -5.47
N ASN A 28 -5.28 -5.76 -5.88
CA ASN A 28 -4.19 -6.20 -5.03
C ASN A 28 -3.08 -5.14 -5.07
N VAL A 29 -2.84 -4.46 -3.94
CA VAL A 29 -1.92 -3.33 -3.86
C VAL A 29 -0.68 -3.71 -3.08
N ILE A 30 0.48 -3.61 -3.70
CA ILE A 30 1.79 -3.77 -3.08
C ILE A 30 2.35 -2.37 -2.88
N ALA A 31 2.34 -1.88 -1.64
CA ALA A 31 2.76 -0.53 -1.28
C ALA A 31 4.13 -0.59 -0.59
N THR A 32 5.13 0.12 -1.13
CA THR A 32 6.48 0.19 -0.54
C THR A 32 6.77 1.56 0.03
N MET A 33 7.41 1.60 1.19
CA MET A 33 7.79 2.82 1.89
C MET A 33 9.05 2.60 2.75
N ARG A 34 9.75 3.67 3.16
CA ARG A 34 10.94 3.53 4.02
C ARG A 34 10.57 3.26 5.48
N ASP A 35 9.57 3.98 5.97
CA ASP A 35 9.06 3.88 7.35
C ASP A 35 7.56 3.54 7.29
N ALA A 36 7.20 2.37 7.81
CA ALA A 36 5.84 1.84 7.83
C ALA A 36 5.11 2.08 9.16
N LYS A 37 5.43 3.15 9.91
CA LYS A 37 4.75 3.49 11.18
C LYS A 37 3.24 3.67 11.07
N ASN A 38 2.71 3.99 9.87
CA ASN A 38 1.29 4.24 9.64
C ASN A 38 0.58 3.07 8.90
N LYS A 39 0.78 1.82 9.37
CA LYS A 39 0.16 0.60 8.79
C LYS A 39 -1.37 0.52 8.92
N ASN A 40 -1.97 1.25 9.85
CA ASN A 40 -3.36 1.04 10.33
C ASN A 40 -4.45 1.07 9.24
N ILE A 41 -4.22 1.76 8.11
CA ILE A 41 -5.18 1.84 7.00
C ILE A 41 -5.14 0.67 6.03
N PHE A 42 -4.02 -0.04 5.91
CA PHE A 42 -3.94 -1.22 5.04
C PHE A 42 -4.50 -2.48 5.71
N GLU A 43 -4.61 -2.49 7.04
CA GLU A 43 -5.24 -3.58 7.81
C GLU A 43 -6.73 -3.77 7.46
N GLN A 44 -7.40 -2.72 6.98
CA GLN A 44 -8.78 -2.80 6.51
C GLN A 44 -8.92 -3.51 5.14
N TYR A 45 -7.81 -3.68 4.41
CA TYR A 45 -7.81 -4.26 3.07
C TYR A 45 -6.89 -5.49 3.06
N PRO A 46 -7.40 -6.69 3.33
CA PRO A 46 -6.59 -7.91 3.42
C PRO A 46 -5.91 -8.28 2.09
N GLN A 47 -6.40 -7.75 0.96
CA GLN A 47 -5.78 -7.86 -0.35
C GLN A 47 -4.63 -6.87 -0.60
N SER A 48 -4.26 -6.03 0.38
CA SER A 48 -3.17 -5.06 0.24
C SER A 48 -2.00 -5.43 1.14
N ASN A 49 -0.80 -5.45 0.57
CA ASN A 49 0.44 -5.76 1.27
C ASN A 49 1.32 -4.51 1.35
N CYS A 50 1.74 -4.17 2.57
CA CYS A 50 2.65 -3.07 2.83
C CYS A 50 4.06 -3.60 3.15
N PHE A 51 5.06 -3.19 2.37
CA PHE A 51 6.46 -3.55 2.58
C PHE A 51 7.30 -2.32 2.94
N SER A 52 8.04 -2.39 4.05
CA SER A 52 8.99 -1.33 4.42
C SER A 52 10.38 -1.69 3.91
N THR A 53 11.05 -0.81 3.16
CA THR A 53 12.44 -1.01 2.67
C THR A 53 13.52 -0.90 3.76
N GLY A 54 13.15 -1.10 5.03
CA GLY A 54 14.05 -1.17 6.19
C GLY A 54 13.79 -2.37 7.11
N CYS A 55 12.95 -3.32 6.68
CA CYS A 55 12.77 -4.60 7.34
C CYS A 55 13.71 -5.63 6.69
N TYR A 56 14.99 -5.58 7.05
CA TYR A 56 15.88 -6.74 7.04
C TYR A 56 16.09 -7.19 8.47
#